data_AF-A0A2N7WTF0-F1
#
_entry.id   AF-A0A2N7WTF0-F1
#
_cell.length_a   1.000
_cell.length_b   1.000
_cell.length_c   1.000
_cell.angle_alpha   90.00
_cell.angle_beta   90.00
_cell.angle_gamma   90.00
#
_symmetry.space_group_name_H-M   'P 1'
#
loop_
_entity.id
_entity.type
_entity.pdbx_description
1 polymer ?
#
loop_
_entity_poly.entity_id
_entity_poly.type
_entity_poly.pdbx_seq_one_letter_code
_entity_poly.pdbx_strand_id
1 'polypeptide(L)'
;MKSLMIEDLGVAKELDDRAMSAVRGGTLGYYLPLPYYSPVHVSDTTNFSAQQLIGQSNNIVNNTGNDAAFVSGIHSTVNPSQTAKNTINF
;
A
#
# COMPACT_ATOMS: atom_id res chain seq x y z
N MET A 1 -20.63 69.89 -39.59
CA MET A 1 -19.38 69.15 -39.32
C MET A 1 -18.71 69.73 -38.09
N LYS A 2 -18.54 68.94 -37.03
CA LYS A 2 -17.60 69.23 -35.95
C LYS A 2 -16.79 67.96 -35.69
N SER A 3 -15.50 68.07 -35.96
CA SER A 3 -14.51 67.02 -35.73
C SER A 3 -14.31 66.85 -34.23
N LEU A 4 -14.35 65.62 -33.73
CA LEU A 4 -13.95 65.30 -32.36
C LEU A 4 -12.45 65.10 -32.37
N MET A 5 -11.73 66.10 -31.85
CA MET A 5 -10.30 65.99 -31.58
C MET A 5 -10.14 65.14 -30.32
N ILE A 6 -9.49 63.99 -30.45
CA ILE A 6 -9.13 63.15 -29.31
C ILE A 6 -7.98 63.87 -28.62
N GLU A 7 -8.28 64.61 -27.56
CA GLU A 7 -7.24 65.04 -26.63
C GLU A 7 -6.70 63.81 -25.91
N ASP A 8 -5.44 63.54 -26.19
CA ASP A 8 -4.52 62.69 -25.44
C ASP A 8 -5.15 61.40 -24.87
N LEU A 9 -5.11 60.34 -25.69
CA LEU A 9 -5.34 58.98 -25.20
C LEU A 9 -4.13 58.60 -24.34
N GLY A 10 -4.17 59.01 -23.06
CA GLY A 10 -3.20 58.61 -22.07
C GLY A 10 -3.09 57.09 -22.06
N VAL A 11 -2.02 56.56 -22.64
CA VAL A 11 -1.73 55.13 -22.63
C VAL A 11 -1.47 54.78 -21.18
N ALA A 12 -2.49 54.23 -20.51
CA ALA A 12 -2.35 53.70 -19.17
C ALA A 12 -1.32 52.57 -19.23
N LYS A 13 -0.09 52.87 -18.79
CA LYS A 13 1.01 51.90 -18.75
C LYS A 13 0.80 50.86 -17.63
N GLU A 14 -0.04 51.19 -16.67
CA GLU A 14 -0.35 50.38 -15.50
C GLU A 14 -1.86 50.14 -15.45
N LEU A 15 -2.22 48.88 -15.19
CA LEU A 15 -3.60 48.45 -15.05
C LEU A 15 -4.02 48.67 -13.59
N ASP A 16 -5.08 49.46 -13.37
CA ASP A 16 -5.74 49.58 -12.07
C ASP A 16 -6.26 48.23 -11.58
N ASP A 17 -6.41 48.06 -10.27
CA ASP A 17 -6.79 46.81 -9.59
C ASP A 17 -8.07 46.21 -10.18
N ARG A 18 -9.02 47.06 -10.58
CA ARG A 18 -10.28 46.64 -11.20
C ARG A 18 -10.07 46.07 -12.61
N ALA A 19 -9.13 46.62 -13.37
CA ALA A 19 -8.76 46.08 -14.68
C ALA A 19 -7.91 44.81 -14.55
N MET A 20 -7.05 44.73 -13.53
CA MET A 20 -6.27 43.52 -13.21
C MET A 20 -7.18 42.33 -12.83
N SER A 21 -8.38 42.59 -12.27
CA SER A 21 -9.39 41.56 -12.03
C SER A 21 -9.86 40.88 -13.32
N ALA A 22 -10.00 41.62 -14.42
CA ALA A 22 -10.45 41.05 -15.69
C ALA A 22 -9.34 40.24 -16.39
N VAL A 23 -8.07 40.67 -16.28
CA VAL A 23 -6.92 39.98 -16.89
C VAL A 23 -6.67 38.61 -16.26
N ARG A 24 -6.86 38.49 -14.94
CA ARG A 24 -6.61 37.24 -14.19
C ARG A 24 -7.78 36.26 -14.23
N GLY A 25 -8.81 36.56 -15.02
CA GLY A 25 -10.10 35.89 -14.94
C GLY A 25 -10.85 36.41 -13.71
N GLY A 26 -11.79 37.32 -13.94
CA GLY A 26 -12.70 37.80 -12.89
C GLY A 26 -13.38 36.61 -12.19
N THR A 27 -13.79 36.81 -10.94
CA THR A 27 -14.30 35.81 -9.99
C THR A 27 -15.49 34.97 -10.50
N LEU A 28 -15.23 34.10 -11.47
CA LEU A 28 -16.13 33.09 -12.03
C LEU A 28 -15.76 31.74 -11.40
N GLY A 29 -15.76 31.66 -10.07
CA GLY A 29 -15.30 30.46 -9.37
C GLY A 29 -15.99 30.11 -8.06
N TYR A 30 -16.88 30.96 -7.53
CA TYR A 30 -17.51 30.71 -6.22
C TYR A 30 -18.97 30.23 -6.28
N TYR A 31 -19.55 30.05 -7.48
CA TYR A 31 -20.96 29.67 -7.63
C TYR A 31 -21.22 28.41 -8.46
N LEU A 32 -20.20 27.62 -8.76
CA LEU A 32 -20.41 26.29 -9.33
C LEU A 32 -20.15 25.25 -8.25
N PRO A 33 -21.16 24.49 -7.78
CA PRO A 33 -20.91 23.33 -6.95
C PRO A 33 -20.25 22.27 -7.82
N LEU A 34 -18.92 22.31 -7.92
CA LEU A 34 -18.15 21.16 -8.39
C LEU A 34 -18.47 20.01 -7.42
N PRO A 35 -18.93 18.84 -7.90
CA PRO A 35 -19.13 17.71 -7.01
C PRO A 35 -17.79 17.41 -6.34
N TYR A 36 -17.77 17.57 -5.02
CA TYR A 36 -16.64 17.19 -4.20
C TYR A 36 -16.55 15.66 -4.27
N TYR A 37 -15.76 15.16 -5.22
CA TYR A 37 -15.41 13.74 -5.24
C TYR A 37 -14.58 13.51 -3.98
N SER A 38 -15.23 13.00 -2.93
CA SER A 38 -14.53 12.48 -1.77
C SER A 38 -13.47 11.51 -2.28
N PRO A 39 -12.21 11.59 -1.85
CA PRO A 39 -11.25 10.56 -2.18
C PRO A 39 -11.86 9.23 -1.72
N VAL A 40 -12.02 8.30 -2.67
CA VAL A 40 -12.38 6.93 -2.33
C VAL A 40 -11.23 6.42 -1.48
N HIS A 41 -11.47 6.30 -0.17
CA HIS A 41 -10.57 5.57 0.71
C HIS A 41 -10.63 4.10 0.29
N VAL A 42 -9.74 3.70 -0.62
CA VAL A 42 -9.39 2.30 -0.78
C VAL A 42 -8.69 1.93 0.52
N SER A 43 -9.34 1.13 1.36
CA SER A 43 -8.70 0.68 2.58
C SER A 43 -7.48 -0.15 2.17
N ASP A 44 -6.27 0.27 2.56
CA ASP A 44 -5.04 -0.53 2.47
C ASP A 44 -5.06 -1.77 3.38
N THR A 45 -6.24 -2.24 3.76
CA THR A 45 -6.39 -3.41 4.61
C THR A 45 -6.37 -4.65 3.73
N THR A 46 -5.18 -5.21 3.51
CA THR A 46 -4.99 -6.61 3.11
C THR A 46 -5.32 -7.54 4.28
N ASN A 47 -6.44 -7.32 4.96
CA ASN A 47 -6.90 -8.17 6.05
C ASN A 47 -7.32 -9.52 5.44
N PHE A 48 -6.40 -10.48 5.42
CA PHE A 48 -6.71 -11.86 5.06
C PHE A 48 -6.64 -12.74 6.30
N SER A 49 -7.68 -13.54 6.50
CA SER A 49 -7.65 -14.63 7.48
C SER A 49 -7.12 -15.88 6.77
N ALA A 50 -5.90 -16.31 7.09
CA ALA A 50 -5.39 -17.60 6.66
C ALA A 50 -5.42 -18.58 7.84
N GLN A 51 -6.11 -19.71 7.67
CA GLN A 51 -6.05 -20.81 8.62
C GLN A 51 -4.79 -21.63 8.36
N GLN A 52 -3.99 -21.82 9.41
CA GLN A 52 -2.74 -22.55 9.36
C GLN A 52 -2.85 -23.79 10.23
N LEU A 53 -2.80 -24.98 9.61
CA LEU A 53 -2.75 -26.26 10.31
C LEU A 53 -1.51 -27.03 9.89
N ILE A 54 -0.71 -27.46 10.86
CA ILE A 54 0.32 -28.48 10.63
C ILE A 54 0.12 -29.60 11.64
N GLY A 55 -0.07 -30.81 11.12
CA GLY A 55 0.01 -32.05 11.89
C GLY A 55 1.34 -32.73 11.61
N GLN A 56 2.03 -33.16 12.66
CA GLN A 56 3.23 -33.97 12.56
C GLN A 56 3.11 -35.18 13.49
N SER A 57 3.42 -36.36 12.94
CA SER A 57 3.56 -37.60 13.69
C SER A 57 4.91 -38.19 13.34
N ASN A 58 5.59 -38.75 14.33
CA ASN A 58 6.82 -39.50 14.12
C ASN A 58 6.74 -40.76 14.99
N ASN A 59 6.81 -41.93 14.36
CA ASN A 59 6.85 -43.21 15.05
C ASN A 59 8.20 -43.86 14.79
N ILE A 60 9.00 -44.03 15.84
CA ILE A 60 10.36 -44.56 15.71
C ILE A 60 10.49 -45.79 16.58
N VAL A 61 10.81 -46.90 15.93
CA VAL A 61 11.04 -48.19 16.58
C VAL A 61 12.50 -48.56 16.37
N ASN A 62 13.21 -48.81 17.45
CA ASN A 62 14.61 -49.22 17.44
C ASN A 62 14.78 -50.54 18.19
N ASN A 63 14.74 -51.65 17.46
CA ASN A 63 15.04 -52.98 18.01
C ASN A 63 16.53 -53.27 17.89
N THR A 64 17.26 -53.12 18.97
CA THR A 64 18.71 -53.35 19.02
C THR A 64 19.03 -54.42 20.05
N GLY A 65 19.75 -55.46 19.63
CA GLY A 65 20.13 -56.56 20.52
C GLY A 65 19.04 -57.61 20.76
N ASN A 66 18.03 -57.70 19.88
CA ASN A 66 17.00 -58.74 19.98
C ASN A 66 17.57 -60.11 19.62
N ASP A 67 17.19 -61.13 20.40
CA ASP A 67 17.57 -62.53 20.23
C ASP A 67 19.09 -62.78 20.12
N ALA A 68 19.88 -61.95 20.79
CA ALA A 68 21.34 -62.01 20.70
C ALA A 68 21.97 -62.68 21.94
N ALA A 69 22.68 -63.79 21.73
CA ALA A 69 23.49 -64.49 22.74
C ALA A 69 24.99 -64.38 22.39
N PHE A 70 25.85 -64.28 23.41
CA PHE A 70 27.32 -64.15 23.27
C PHE A 70 27.79 -62.96 22.43
N VAL A 71 27.10 -61.82 22.54
CA VAL A 71 27.40 -60.59 21.80
C VAL A 71 28.09 -59.54 22.68
N SER A 72 29.03 -58.79 22.09
CA SER A 72 29.68 -57.63 22.71
C SER A 72 29.74 -56.47 21.73
N GLY A 73 29.58 -55.23 22.19
CA GLY A 73 29.67 -54.04 21.33
C GLY A 73 28.40 -53.72 20.54
N ILE A 74 27.23 -54.14 21.01
CA ILE A 74 25.95 -53.73 20.41
C ILE A 74 25.69 -52.26 20.75
N HIS A 75 25.57 -51.43 19.73
CA HIS A 75 25.18 -50.03 19.85
C HIS A 75 24.18 -49.66 18.77
N SER A 76 23.23 -48.79 19.12
CA SER A 76 22.34 -48.17 18.16
C SER A 76 22.14 -46.72 18.53
N THR A 77 22.30 -45.85 17.54
CA THR A 77 22.11 -44.41 17.68
C THR A 77 20.94 -44.00 16.80
N VAL A 78 19.93 -43.37 17.40
CA VAL A 78 18.76 -42.87 16.67
C VAL A 78 18.71 -41.37 16.88
N ASN A 79 18.86 -40.62 15.80
CA ASN A 79 18.89 -39.15 15.82
C ASN A 79 17.78 -38.58 14.93
N PRO A 80 16.50 -38.71 15.32
CA PRO A 80 15.41 -38.21 14.50
C PRO A 80 15.36 -36.69 14.57
N SER A 81 15.22 -36.04 13.42
CA SER A 81 14.93 -34.60 13.35
C SER A 81 13.62 -34.43 12.60
N GLN A 82 12.67 -33.72 13.22
CA GLN A 82 11.41 -33.35 12.60
C GLN A 82 11.27 -31.85 12.66
N THR A 83 11.17 -31.21 11.50
CA THR A 83 10.97 -29.77 11.37
C THR A 83 9.66 -29.53 10.63
N ALA A 84 8.75 -28.78 11.24
CA ALA A 84 7.57 -28.22 10.58
C ALA A 84 7.73 -26.70 10.48
N LYS A 85 7.31 -26.13 9.36
CA LYS A 85 7.19 -24.68 9.22
C LYS A 85 5.81 -24.36 8.65
N ASN A 86 5.00 -23.69 9.47
CA ASN A 86 3.78 -23.03 9.02
C ASN A 86 4.13 -21.56 8.92
N THR A 87 4.25 -21.02 7.71
CA THR A 87 4.61 -19.63 7.53
C THR A 87 3.64 -18.97 6.56
N ILE A 88 2.98 -17.92 7.05
CA ILE A 88 2.25 -16.96 6.23
C ILE A 88 3.25 -15.84 5.92
N ASN A 89 3.54 -15.61 4.64
CA ASN A 89 4.30 -14.45 4.20
C ASN A 89 3.33 -13.46 3.55
N PHE A 90 3.45 -12.17 3.89
CA PHE A 90 2.69 -11.06 3.31
C PHE A 90 3.65 -9.99 2.79
#